data_AF-A0A840W5W4-F1
#
_entry.id   AF-A0A840W5W4-F1
#
_cell.length_a   1.000
_cell.length_b   1.000
_cell.length_c   1.000
_cell.angle_alpha   90.00
_cell.angle_beta   90.00
_cell.angle_gamma   90.00
#
_symmetry.space_group_name_H-M   'P 1'
#
loop_
_entity.id
_entity.type
_entity.pdbx_description
1 polymer ?
#
loop_
_entity_poly.entity_id
_entity_poly.type
_entity_poly.pdbx_seq_one_letter_code
_entity_poly.pdbx_strand_id
1 'polypeptide(L)'
;MDLYFVHIPDTGTGPDQTHELLALTCDEQGRPGAGIVMTMSTAAARQIVDGQIGAIRWRQASGEASEIYVKPTMRRQGVATALWRTARNLHLMATGGRPLRISGRRTVLGDLLAQRVGDPPPLDELVLPMTPREETAGAGQHQLAPDDIAAAVDRYRYLGVPARLLRAYCAPTAEQAWTQRSRARRR
;
A
#
# COMPACT_ATOMS: atom_id res chain seq x y z
N MET A 1 -15.37 -10.83 -1.32
CA MET A 1 -15.05 -10.48 0.07
C MET A 1 -15.57 -9.08 0.30
N ASP A 2 -16.38 -8.92 1.33
CA ASP A 2 -16.95 -7.64 1.69
C ASP A 2 -16.07 -6.94 2.72
N LEU A 3 -15.87 -5.65 2.49
CA LEU A 3 -14.98 -4.80 3.26
C LEU A 3 -15.77 -3.63 3.83
N TYR A 4 -15.46 -3.23 5.05
CA TYR A 4 -15.77 -1.90 5.55
C TYR A 4 -14.47 -1.16 5.84
N PHE A 5 -14.57 0.16 5.95
CA PHE A 5 -13.43 1.03 6.12
C PHE A 5 -13.55 1.88 7.38
N VAL A 6 -12.41 2.15 8.00
CA VAL A 6 -12.31 3.06 9.13
C VAL A 6 -11.36 4.19 8.76
N HIS A 7 -11.89 5.40 8.65
CA HIS A 7 -11.15 6.63 8.41
C HIS A 7 -10.73 7.25 9.74
N ILE A 8 -9.43 7.46 9.89
CA ILE A 8 -8.81 8.06 11.06
C ILE A 8 -8.17 9.37 10.56
N PRO A 9 -8.84 10.52 10.73
CA PRO A 9 -8.17 11.80 10.59
C PRO A 9 -7.19 11.95 11.76
N ASP A 10 -5.92 12.21 11.48
CA ASP A 10 -4.97 12.56 12.53
C ASP A 10 -5.46 13.81 13.28
N THR A 11 -5.16 13.87 14.57
CA THR A 11 -5.57 14.92 15.51
C THR A 11 -4.88 16.26 15.27
N GLY A 12 -3.94 16.34 14.33
CA GLY A 12 -3.35 17.59 13.88
C GLY A 12 -4.38 18.49 13.19
N THR A 13 -4.48 19.73 13.63
CA THR A 13 -5.23 20.78 12.92
C THR A 13 -4.30 21.46 11.91
N GLY A 14 -4.71 21.55 10.65
CA GLY A 14 -4.02 22.33 9.62
C GLY A 14 -3.52 21.52 8.42
N PRO A 15 -2.65 22.11 7.57
CA PRO A 15 -2.24 21.53 6.29
C PRO A 15 -1.51 20.19 6.43
N ASP A 16 -0.80 19.95 7.54
CA ASP A 16 -0.03 18.72 7.76
C ASP A 16 -0.86 17.54 8.28
N GLN A 17 -2.19 17.66 8.31
CA GLN A 17 -3.06 16.57 8.73
C GLN A 17 -2.80 15.32 7.89
N THR A 18 -2.41 14.24 8.57
CA THR A 18 -2.31 12.91 7.97
C THR A 18 -3.64 12.20 8.14
N HIS A 19 -4.04 11.43 7.14
CA HIS A 19 -5.21 10.58 7.23
C HIS A 19 -4.77 9.14 7.05
N GLU A 20 -5.42 8.26 7.78
CA GLU A 20 -5.28 6.82 7.65
C GLU A 20 -6.66 6.22 7.36
N LEU A 21 -6.71 5.27 6.43
CA LEU A 21 -7.91 4.50 6.15
C LEU A 21 -7.57 3.03 6.28
N LEU A 22 -8.24 2.34 7.19
CA LEU A 22 -8.09 0.92 7.43
C LEU A 22 -9.15 0.15 6.64
N ALA A 23 -8.78 -1.01 6.09
CA ALA A 23 -9.71 -1.98 5.54
C ALA A 23 -9.86 -3.15 6.49
N LEU A 24 -11.10 -3.53 6.78
CA LEU A 24 -11.45 -4.65 7.64
C LEU A 24 -12.49 -5.52 6.93
N THR A 25 -12.51 -6.82 7.22
CA THR A 25 -13.52 -7.74 6.70
C THR A 25 -14.84 -7.52 7.41
N CYS A 26 -15.95 -7.54 6.68
CA CYS A 26 -17.27 -7.66 7.30
C CYS A 26 -17.34 -9.01 8.04
N ASP A 27 -17.81 -9.01 9.30
CA ASP A 27 -18.18 -10.23 10.01
C ASP A 27 -19.70 -10.41 9.99
N GLU A 28 -20.17 -11.63 10.28
CA GLU A 28 -21.60 -11.97 10.29
C GLU A 28 -22.33 -11.39 11.52
N GLN A 29 -21.63 -10.77 12.47
CA GLN A 29 -22.12 -10.45 13.81
C GLN A 29 -22.32 -8.94 14.11
N GLY A 30 -22.33 -8.06 13.11
CA GLY A 30 -22.87 -6.69 13.28
C GLY A 30 -21.90 -5.52 13.05
N ARG A 31 -20.83 -5.72 12.27
CA ARG A 31 -20.06 -4.60 11.71
C ARG A 31 -20.77 -4.00 10.49
N PRO A 32 -20.44 -2.76 10.09
CA PRO A 32 -21.15 -2.08 9.01
C PRO A 32 -21.11 -2.89 7.70
N GLY A 33 -22.19 -2.82 6.92
CA GLY A 33 -22.27 -3.42 5.59
C GLY A 33 -21.14 -3.00 4.63
N ALA A 34 -21.01 -3.75 3.54
CA ALA A 34 -19.96 -3.57 2.55
C ALA A 34 -19.87 -2.11 2.05
N GLY A 35 -18.66 -1.57 1.98
CA GLY A 35 -18.36 -0.24 1.46
C GLY A 35 -18.58 0.92 2.44
N ILE A 36 -19.09 0.66 3.65
CA ILE A 36 -19.29 1.71 4.65
C ILE A 36 -17.93 2.24 5.13
N VAL A 37 -17.85 3.56 5.28
CA VAL A 37 -16.72 4.27 5.88
C VAL A 37 -17.17 4.82 7.23
N MET A 38 -16.51 4.39 8.30
CA MET A 38 -16.69 4.94 9.64
C MET A 38 -15.56 5.90 9.97
N THR A 39 -15.86 7.06 10.54
CA THR A 39 -14.83 7.96 11.06
C THR A 39 -14.59 7.65 12.53
N MET A 40 -13.33 7.44 12.92
CA MET A 40 -12.96 7.11 14.30
C MET A 40 -11.76 7.95 14.76
N SER A 41 -11.67 8.19 16.08
CA SER A 41 -10.45 8.73 16.67
C SER A 41 -9.33 7.68 16.69
N THR A 42 -8.08 8.12 16.73
CA THR A 42 -6.91 7.23 16.85
C THR A 42 -7.01 6.29 18.05
N ALA A 43 -7.55 6.77 19.18
CA ALA A 43 -7.73 5.96 20.38
C ALA A 43 -8.74 4.82 20.17
N ALA A 44 -9.87 5.09 19.51
CA ALA A 44 -10.87 4.07 19.22
C ALA A 44 -10.37 3.08 18.15
N ALA A 45 -9.64 3.56 17.15
CA ALA A 45 -9.09 2.71 16.09
C ALA A 45 -8.06 1.69 16.59
N ARG A 46 -7.29 2.02 17.64
CA ARG A 46 -6.35 1.08 18.27
C ARG A 46 -7.01 -0.21 18.77
N GLN A 47 -8.30 -0.18 19.10
CA GLN A 47 -9.03 -1.36 19.58
C GLN A 47 -9.35 -2.36 18.47
N ILE A 48 -9.26 -1.95 17.20
CA ILE A 48 -9.63 -2.78 16.04
C ILE A 48 -8.48 -3.00 15.06
N VAL A 49 -7.31 -2.40 15.33
CA VAL A 49 -6.14 -2.42 14.43
C VAL A 49 -5.65 -3.84 14.15
N ASP A 50 -5.75 -4.75 15.12
CA ASP A 50 -5.31 -6.15 14.95
C ASP A 50 -6.13 -6.88 13.88
N GLY A 51 -7.41 -6.50 13.75
CA GLY A 51 -8.34 -7.00 12.74
C GLY A 51 -8.18 -6.39 11.35
N GLN A 52 -7.33 -5.37 11.18
CA GLN A 52 -7.14 -4.74 9.88
C GLN A 52 -6.49 -5.70 8.89
N ILE A 53 -6.88 -5.63 7.62
CA ILE A 53 -6.28 -6.42 6.54
C ILE A 53 -5.55 -5.57 5.52
N GLY A 54 -5.66 -4.24 5.63
CA GLY A 54 -4.85 -3.29 4.90
C GLY A 54 -5.06 -1.87 5.41
N ALA A 55 -4.18 -0.97 4.99
CA ALA A 55 -4.21 0.44 5.35
C ALA A 55 -3.69 1.29 4.18
N ILE A 56 -4.18 2.52 4.07
CA ILE A 56 -3.60 3.58 3.25
C ILE A 56 -3.43 4.84 4.09
N ARG A 57 -2.29 5.52 3.92
CA ARG A 57 -1.99 6.79 4.57
C ARG A 57 -1.71 7.87 3.55
N TRP A 58 -2.26 9.06 3.77
CA TRP A 58 -2.01 10.22 2.91
C TRP A 58 -1.97 11.53 3.71
N ARG A 59 -1.29 12.54 3.16
CA ARG A 59 -1.26 13.89 3.73
C ARG A 59 -2.29 14.78 3.05
N GLN A 60 -3.02 15.55 3.84
CA GLN A 60 -4.10 16.38 3.34
C GLN A 60 -3.60 17.54 2.49
N ALA A 61 -2.58 18.30 2.91
CA ALA A 61 -2.11 19.44 2.11
C ALA A 61 -1.49 19.05 0.77
N SER A 62 -0.60 18.06 0.76
CA SER A 62 0.06 17.65 -0.48
C SER A 62 -0.84 16.81 -1.38
N GLY A 63 -1.87 16.17 -0.81
CA GLY A 63 -2.69 15.21 -1.53
C GLY A 63 -1.88 14.01 -2.01
N GLU A 64 -0.88 13.59 -1.22
CA GLU A 64 -0.02 12.45 -1.56
C GLU A 64 -0.26 11.29 -0.60
N ALA A 65 -0.57 10.12 -1.17
CA ALA A 65 -0.55 8.84 -0.46
C ALA A 65 0.88 8.32 -0.38
N SER A 66 1.39 8.24 0.84
CA SER A 66 2.77 7.83 1.13
C SER A 66 2.90 6.33 1.40
N GLU A 67 1.82 5.66 1.79
CA GLU A 67 1.84 4.25 2.16
C GLU A 67 0.53 3.56 1.81
N ILE A 68 0.64 2.39 1.18
CA ILE A 68 -0.47 1.44 1.03
C ILE A 68 0.08 0.06 1.41
N TYR A 69 -0.53 -0.55 2.41
CA TYR A 69 -0.17 -1.87 2.90
C TYR A 69 -1.39 -2.80 2.89
N VAL A 70 -1.19 -4.06 2.54
CA VAL A 70 -2.19 -5.13 2.64
C VAL A 70 -1.50 -6.36 3.21
N LYS A 71 -2.15 -7.00 4.21
CA LYS A 71 -1.70 -8.25 4.81
C LYS A 71 -1.40 -9.26 3.69
N PRO A 72 -0.25 -9.95 3.69
CA PRO A 72 0.17 -10.82 2.59
C PRO A 72 -0.91 -11.78 2.08
N THR A 73 -1.59 -12.47 2.98
CA THR A 73 -2.68 -13.43 2.67
C THR A 73 -3.90 -12.80 1.98
N MET A 74 -4.06 -11.48 2.07
CA MET A 74 -5.19 -10.72 1.53
C MET A 74 -4.85 -9.98 0.23
N ARG A 75 -3.60 -10.09 -0.25
CA ARG A 75 -3.18 -9.48 -1.51
C ARG A 75 -3.79 -10.22 -2.70
N ARG A 76 -3.88 -9.49 -3.83
CA ARG A 76 -4.55 -9.90 -5.07
C ARG A 76 -6.07 -10.11 -4.96
N GLN A 77 -6.68 -9.75 -3.82
CA GLN A 77 -8.13 -9.82 -3.61
C GLN A 77 -8.84 -8.45 -3.77
N GLY A 78 -8.18 -7.46 -4.38
CA GLY A 78 -8.76 -6.13 -4.62
C GLY A 78 -8.72 -5.15 -3.43
N VAL A 79 -8.25 -5.57 -2.24
CA VAL A 79 -8.19 -4.73 -1.02
C VAL A 79 -7.48 -3.40 -1.26
N ALA A 80 -6.28 -3.42 -1.86
CA ALA A 80 -5.50 -2.21 -2.11
C ALA A 80 -6.20 -1.25 -3.10
N THR A 81 -6.88 -1.79 -4.11
CA THR A 81 -7.67 -1.00 -5.05
C THR A 81 -8.87 -0.35 -4.36
N ALA A 82 -9.53 -1.09 -3.46
CA ALA A 82 -10.64 -0.56 -2.68
C ALA A 82 -10.19 0.55 -1.72
N LEU A 83 -9.09 0.34 -0.98
CA LEU A 83 -8.44 1.36 -0.15
C LEU A 83 -8.13 2.63 -0.94
N TRP A 84 -7.46 2.49 -2.10
CA TRP A 84 -7.12 3.63 -2.96
C TRP A 84 -8.35 4.42 -3.41
N ARG A 85 -9.38 3.73 -3.92
CA ARG A 85 -10.61 4.39 -4.40
C ARG A 85 -11.33 5.13 -3.28
N THR A 86 -11.47 4.49 -2.12
CA THR A 86 -12.13 5.09 -0.95
C THR A 86 -11.35 6.30 -0.45
N ALA A 87 -10.03 6.19 -0.26
CA ALA A 87 -9.20 7.32 0.16
C ALA A 87 -9.21 8.48 -0.85
N ARG A 88 -9.15 8.18 -2.15
CA ARG A 88 -9.25 9.18 -3.22
C ARG A 88 -10.58 9.94 -3.14
N ASN A 89 -11.70 9.24 -2.94
CA ASN A 89 -13.01 9.87 -2.83
C ASN A 89 -13.11 10.74 -1.56
N LEU A 90 -12.64 10.24 -0.41
CA LEU A 90 -12.60 11.01 0.83
C LEU A 90 -11.78 12.29 0.68
N HIS A 91 -10.59 12.20 0.08
CA HIS A 91 -9.74 13.36 -0.15
C HIS A 91 -10.39 14.36 -1.10
N LEU A 92 -10.98 13.89 -2.21
CA LEU A 92 -11.67 14.73 -3.19
C LEU A 92 -12.81 15.53 -2.54
N MET A 93 -13.62 14.88 -1.70
CA MET A 93 -14.72 15.52 -0.97
C MET A 93 -14.19 16.54 0.04
N ALA A 94 -13.16 16.19 0.81
CA ALA A 94 -12.61 17.04 1.86
C ALA A 94 -11.86 18.28 1.33
N THR A 95 -11.42 18.26 0.07
CA THR A 95 -10.61 19.32 -0.54
C THR A 95 -11.32 20.11 -1.63
N GLY A 96 -12.62 19.85 -1.86
CA GLY A 96 -13.38 20.53 -2.91
C GLY A 96 -12.89 20.20 -4.33
N GLY A 97 -12.41 18.98 -4.57
CA GLY A 97 -12.04 18.50 -5.90
C GLY A 97 -10.54 18.34 -6.18
N ARG A 98 -9.66 18.54 -5.19
CA ARG A 98 -8.22 18.26 -5.38
C ARG A 98 -7.98 16.75 -5.47
N PRO A 99 -7.23 16.26 -6.46
CA PRO A 99 -6.98 14.82 -6.62
C PRO A 99 -5.96 14.30 -5.61
N LEU A 100 -6.19 13.10 -5.08
CA LEU A 100 -5.19 12.32 -4.36
C LEU A 100 -4.22 11.67 -5.36
N ARG A 101 -2.92 11.75 -5.08
CA ARG A 101 -1.82 11.22 -5.90
C ARG A 101 -1.06 10.14 -5.15
N ILE A 102 -0.48 9.20 -5.88
CA ILE A 102 0.43 8.19 -5.32
C ILE A 102 1.83 8.80 -5.31
N SER A 103 2.58 8.64 -4.21
CA SER A 103 3.97 9.07 -4.11
C SER A 103 4.84 8.52 -5.23
N GLY A 104 5.86 9.27 -5.66
CA GLY A 104 6.89 8.82 -6.60
C GLY A 104 7.81 7.72 -6.04
N ARG A 105 7.78 7.49 -4.72
CA ARG A 105 8.56 6.47 -4.03
C ARG A 105 7.71 5.22 -3.80
N ARG A 106 8.00 4.12 -4.50
CA ARG A 106 7.14 2.93 -4.50
C ARG A 106 7.94 1.64 -4.49
N THR A 107 7.37 0.59 -3.92
CA THR A 107 7.87 -0.78 -4.14
C THR A 107 7.44 -1.27 -5.53
N VAL A 108 8.02 -2.38 -6.02
CA VAL A 108 7.58 -2.97 -7.30
C VAL A 108 6.09 -3.29 -7.27
N LEU A 109 5.59 -3.94 -6.20
CA LEU A 109 4.16 -4.23 -6.07
C LEU A 109 3.31 -2.95 -5.96
N GLY A 110 3.82 -1.93 -5.27
CA GLY A 110 3.15 -0.63 -5.17
C GLY A 110 3.04 0.09 -6.51
N ASP A 111 4.09 0.06 -7.33
CA ASP A 111 4.08 0.65 -8.67
C ASP A 111 3.16 -0.14 -9.62
N LEU A 112 3.15 -1.47 -9.58
CA LEU A 112 2.19 -2.29 -10.32
C LEU A 112 0.74 -2.00 -9.93
N LEU A 113 0.45 -1.78 -8.64
CA LEU A 113 -0.85 -1.31 -8.18
C LEU A 113 -1.15 0.09 -8.75
N ALA A 114 -0.20 1.02 -8.66
CA ALA A 114 -0.36 2.41 -9.07
C ALA A 114 -0.79 2.51 -10.55
N GLN A 115 -0.12 1.76 -11.42
CA GLN A 115 -0.42 1.66 -12.86
C GLN A 115 -1.82 1.08 -13.14
N ARG A 116 -2.34 0.25 -12.24
CA ARG A 116 -3.68 -0.35 -12.39
C ARG A 116 -4.80 0.59 -11.97
N VAL A 117 -4.53 1.51 -11.03
CA VAL A 117 -5.56 2.35 -10.41
C VAL A 117 -5.60 3.78 -10.95
N GLY A 118 -4.68 4.15 -11.82
CA GLY A 118 -4.64 5.43 -12.53
C GLY A 118 -3.32 5.62 -13.29
N ASP A 119 -3.02 6.88 -13.61
CA ASP A 119 -1.76 7.29 -14.22
C ASP A 119 -0.86 7.89 -13.13
N PRO A 120 -0.04 7.07 -12.44
CA PRO A 120 0.82 7.59 -11.39
C PRO A 120 1.88 8.53 -11.97
N PRO A 121 2.41 9.46 -11.17
CA PRO A 121 3.59 10.21 -11.58
C PRO A 121 4.74 9.25 -11.89
N PRO A 122 5.74 9.69 -12.69
CA PRO A 122 6.97 8.94 -12.88
C PRO A 122 7.53 8.40 -11.56
N LEU A 123 8.14 7.22 -11.62
CA LEU A 123 8.76 6.62 -10.46
C LEU A 123 10.06 7.39 -10.13
N ASP A 124 10.08 8.07 -8.99
CA ASP A 124 11.25 8.79 -8.48
C ASP A 124 12.23 7.82 -7.81
N GLU A 125 11.71 6.88 -7.02
CA GLU A 125 12.52 5.90 -6.30
C GLU A 125 11.81 4.55 -6.22
N LEU A 126 12.54 3.49 -6.61
CA LEU A 126 12.14 2.12 -6.30
C LEU A 126 12.60 1.76 -4.88
N VAL A 127 11.65 1.39 -4.03
CA VAL A 127 11.85 1.04 -2.62
C VAL A 127 11.82 -0.48 -2.45
N LEU A 128 12.63 -1.02 -1.54
CA LEU A 128 12.61 -2.45 -1.24
C LEU A 128 11.26 -2.88 -0.66
N PRO A 129 10.85 -4.15 -0.85
CA PRO A 129 9.75 -4.75 -0.12
C PRO A 129 9.89 -4.49 1.38
N MET A 130 8.79 -4.07 2.01
CA MET A 130 8.76 -3.76 3.45
C MET A 130 8.12 -4.87 4.29
N THR A 131 7.58 -5.91 3.66
CA THR A 131 6.90 -7.01 4.36
C THR A 131 7.92 -7.88 5.09
N PRO A 132 7.87 -7.96 6.43
CA PRO A 132 8.75 -8.84 7.19
C PRO A 132 8.36 -10.30 6.96
N ARG A 133 9.32 -11.21 7.16
CA ARG A 133 9.11 -12.64 6.93
C ARG A 133 8.02 -13.25 7.82
N GLU A 134 7.90 -12.77 9.05
CA GLU A 134 6.90 -13.27 10.01
C GLU A 134 5.45 -13.05 9.55
N GLU A 135 5.20 -12.01 8.75
CA GLU A 135 3.88 -11.71 8.20
C GLU A 135 3.53 -12.55 6.97
N THR A 136 4.46 -13.33 6.41
CA THR A 136 4.21 -14.11 5.18
C THR A 136 3.59 -15.47 5.41
N ALA A 137 3.35 -15.85 6.67
CA ALA A 137 2.74 -17.14 6.99
C ALA A 137 1.38 -17.30 6.28
N GLY A 138 1.22 -18.41 5.55
CA GLY A 138 0.02 -18.72 4.77
C GLY A 138 -0.12 -17.96 3.45
N ALA A 139 0.78 -17.02 3.12
CA ALA A 139 0.73 -16.30 1.86
C ALA A 139 1.40 -17.06 0.72
N GLY A 140 0.77 -17.08 -0.45
CA GLY A 140 1.35 -17.64 -1.67
C GLY A 140 2.39 -16.72 -2.31
N GLN A 141 3.28 -17.28 -3.13
CA GLN A 141 4.34 -16.50 -3.80
C GLN A 141 3.80 -15.33 -4.65
N HIS A 142 2.68 -15.52 -5.35
CA HIS A 142 2.00 -14.49 -6.17
C HIS A 142 1.46 -13.31 -5.35
N GLN A 143 1.33 -13.48 -4.02
CA GLN A 143 0.93 -12.43 -3.08
C GLN A 143 2.13 -11.63 -2.59
N LEU A 144 3.32 -12.24 -2.56
CA LEU A 144 4.52 -11.66 -1.97
C LEU A 144 5.41 -10.96 -2.99
N ALA A 145 5.41 -11.42 -4.23
CA ALA A 145 6.28 -10.94 -5.30
C ALA A 145 5.49 -10.71 -6.60
N PRO A 146 6.09 -10.05 -7.61
CA PRO A 146 5.55 -10.02 -8.97
C PRO A 146 5.44 -11.43 -9.53
N ASP A 147 4.36 -11.70 -10.27
CA ASP A 147 4.14 -13.00 -10.90
C ASP A 147 5.20 -13.32 -11.96
N ASP A 148 5.65 -12.30 -12.69
CA ASP A 148 6.76 -12.36 -13.63
C ASP A 148 7.89 -11.40 -13.20
N ILE A 149 8.89 -11.96 -12.52
CA ILE A 149 10.07 -11.21 -12.07
C ILE A 149 10.91 -10.74 -13.27
N ALA A 150 10.97 -11.50 -14.37
CA ALA A 150 11.79 -11.13 -15.52
C ALA A 150 11.19 -9.91 -16.23
N ALA A 151 9.86 -9.92 -16.45
CA ALA A 151 9.14 -8.78 -16.99
C ALA A 151 9.22 -7.56 -16.05
N ALA A 152 9.11 -7.75 -14.73
CA ALA A 152 9.30 -6.68 -13.76
C ALA A 152 10.71 -6.07 -13.86
N VAL A 153 11.76 -6.90 -13.90
CA VAL A 153 13.14 -6.42 -14.04
C VAL A 153 13.33 -5.66 -15.35
N ASP A 154 12.79 -6.17 -16.46
CA ASP A 154 12.86 -5.51 -17.77
C ASP A 154 12.19 -4.13 -17.74
N ARG A 155 10.98 -4.06 -17.17
CA ARG A 155 10.21 -2.83 -17.00
C ARG A 155 11.01 -1.72 -16.30
N TYR A 156 11.81 -2.04 -15.28
CA TYR A 156 12.57 -1.06 -14.50
C TYR A 156 14.00 -0.83 -14.99
N ARG A 157 14.40 -1.39 -16.14
CA ARG A 157 15.75 -1.17 -16.69
C ARG A 157 16.07 0.29 -16.98
N TYR A 158 15.07 1.09 -17.33
CA TYR A 158 15.24 2.52 -17.62
C TYR A 158 15.80 3.31 -16.43
N LEU A 159 15.70 2.78 -15.20
CA LEU A 159 16.28 3.40 -14.00
C LEU A 159 17.82 3.31 -13.97
N GLY A 160 18.47 2.63 -14.92
CA GLY A 160 19.93 2.44 -14.93
C GLY A 160 20.45 1.53 -13.81
N VAL A 161 19.54 0.85 -13.10
CA VAL A 161 19.88 -0.05 -11.99
C VAL A 161 20.25 -1.43 -12.55
N PRO A 162 21.37 -2.05 -12.09
CA PRO A 162 21.74 -3.38 -12.55
C PRO A 162 20.64 -4.42 -12.30
N ALA A 163 20.40 -5.33 -13.25
CA ALA A 163 19.34 -6.34 -13.17
C ALA A 163 19.39 -7.17 -11.87
N ARG A 164 20.60 -7.49 -11.36
CA ARG A 164 20.80 -8.18 -10.08
C ARG A 164 20.24 -7.41 -8.88
N LEU A 165 20.32 -6.09 -8.91
CA LEU A 165 19.79 -5.22 -7.88
C LEU A 165 18.27 -5.04 -8.05
N LEU A 166 17.78 -4.93 -9.29
CA LEU A 166 16.34 -4.95 -9.59
C LEU A 166 15.63 -6.21 -9.07
N ARG A 167 16.29 -7.38 -9.13
CA ARG A 167 15.76 -8.62 -8.52
C ARG A 167 15.56 -8.52 -7.01
N ALA A 168 16.41 -7.78 -6.30
CA ALA A 168 16.25 -7.56 -4.85
C ALA A 168 14.96 -6.77 -4.53
N TYR A 169 14.55 -5.85 -5.41
CA TYR A 169 13.29 -5.11 -5.28
C TYR A 169 12.05 -5.97 -5.56
N CYS A 170 12.22 -7.13 -6.21
CA CYS A 170 11.16 -8.10 -6.48
C CYS A 170 11.08 -9.21 -5.42
N ALA A 171 11.90 -9.15 -4.37
CA ALA A 171 11.93 -10.19 -3.35
C ALA A 171 10.60 -10.27 -2.57
N PRO A 172 10.21 -11.46 -2.09
CA PRO A 172 8.94 -11.63 -1.39
C PRO A 172 8.91 -11.03 0.03
N THR A 173 10.08 -10.75 0.63
CA THR A 173 10.22 -10.23 2.00
C THR A 173 11.33 -9.19 2.08
N ALA A 174 11.26 -8.33 3.09
CA ALA A 174 12.26 -7.31 3.38
C ALA A 174 13.64 -7.94 3.63
N GLU A 175 13.71 -9.01 4.41
CA GLU A 175 14.97 -9.68 4.78
C GLU A 175 15.64 -10.32 3.55
N GLN A 176 14.84 -10.92 2.65
CA GLN A 176 15.36 -11.45 1.40
C GLN A 176 15.84 -10.32 0.47
N ALA A 177 15.10 -9.22 0.38
CA ALA A 177 15.48 -8.05 -0.38
C ALA A 177 16.83 -7.49 0.09
N TRP A 178 17.01 -7.32 1.40
CA TRP A 178 18.26 -6.85 2.01
C TRP A 178 19.44 -7.78 1.75
N THR A 179 19.22 -9.09 1.87
CA THR A 179 20.25 -10.11 1.58
C THR A 179 20.69 -10.05 0.13
N GLN A 180 19.73 -10.00 -0.81
CA GLN A 180 20.02 -9.94 -2.24
C GLN A 180 20.72 -8.63 -2.63
N ARG A 181 20.25 -7.49 -2.10
CA ARG A 181 20.88 -6.17 -2.32
C ARG A 181 22.32 -6.14 -1.82
N SER A 182 22.58 -6.69 -0.63
CA SER A 182 23.93 -6.76 -0.06
C SER A 182 24.87 -7.60 -0.92
N ARG A 183 24.40 -8.75 -1.43
CA ARG A 183 25.17 -9.60 -2.35
C ARG A 183 25.45 -8.92 -3.68
N ALA A 184 24.45 -8.21 -4.22
CA ALA A 184 24.56 -7.49 -5.48
C ALA A 184 25.58 -6.32 -5.43
N ARG A 185 25.86 -5.76 -4.25
CA ARG A 185 26.83 -4.65 -4.10
C ARG A 185 28.28 -5.09 -3.95
N ARG A 186 28.55 -6.37 -3.63
CA ARG A 186 29.89 -6.89 -3.34
C ARG A 186 30.65 -7.44 -4.56
N ARG A 187 30.05 -7.40 -5.74
CA ARG A 187 30.60 -7.94 -7.00
C ARG A 187 30.60 -6.87 -8.06
#